data_AF-A0A6I9U3Z9-F1
#
_entry.id   AF-A0A6I9U3Z9-F1
#
_cell.length_a   1.000
_cell.length_b   1.000
_cell.length_c   1.000
_cell.angle_alpha   90.00
_cell.angle_beta   90.00
_cell.angle_gamma   90.00
#
_symmetry.space_group_name_H-M   'P 1'
#
loop_
_entity.id
_entity.type
_entity.pdbx_description
1 polymer ?
#
loop_
_entity_poly.entity_id
_entity_poly.type
_entity_poly.pdbx_seq_one_letter_code
_entity_poly.pdbx_strand_id
1 'polypeptide(L)'
;MRPSSLLHSVPPSLLFPHISSTSTSPPAHGGLAATSIGKLPNTTLRILASTTSKRKSKRQEDDYHSTLKALNSKGRFPRKSLGQHYMLNASVNEELVAAANVKEGDIVLEIGPGTGSLTNVLVNAGATVLAIEKDPHMAALVRERFARLNRVKVVEEDFTRSHIGSHMSSILQSKSPLDGTSCSAKVVANIPFNISTDVVKRLLPMGDIFSEVILLLQDEAALRLVDSSLKTSEYRPINIFVNFYSDPEYLLKVSRTYFFPQPKVDAAVVAFKLKQTVDYPCVSSIKSFFSMVNSAFNGKRKMLRKSLQHICPSPDIEAALCAAGLPPTSRPEELTLEDFVKLHNLIAKT
;
A
#
# COMPACT_ATOMS: atom_id res chain seq x y z
N MET A 1 18.03 -31.78 51.52
CA MET A 1 19.26 -30.98 51.77
C MET A 1 20.05 -30.89 50.46
N ARG A 2 20.30 -29.66 49.99
CA ARG A 2 21.24 -29.09 48.96
C ARG A 2 21.98 -30.02 47.94
N PRO A 3 22.50 -29.48 46.80
CA PRO A 3 22.06 -28.35 45.97
C PRO A 3 22.30 -28.54 44.43
N SER A 4 21.85 -27.52 43.67
CA SER A 4 22.34 -26.95 42.39
C SER A 4 23.41 -27.67 41.53
N SER A 5 23.16 -27.73 40.22
CA SER A 5 23.81 -26.89 39.18
C SER A 5 23.67 -27.59 37.82
N LEU A 6 23.34 -26.83 36.76
CA LEU A 6 23.80 -27.10 35.39
C LEU A 6 23.48 -25.85 34.55
N LEU A 7 24.52 -25.03 34.42
CA LEU A 7 24.71 -24.02 33.39
C LEU A 7 24.83 -24.72 32.04
N HIS A 8 24.09 -24.28 31.03
CA HIS A 8 24.48 -24.48 29.64
C HIS A 8 24.42 -23.18 28.85
N SER A 9 25.60 -22.56 28.78
CA SER A 9 26.25 -22.05 27.56
C SER A 9 25.38 -21.44 26.46
N VAL A 10 25.39 -20.11 26.41
CA VAL A 10 25.04 -19.25 25.27
C VAL A 10 26.15 -19.34 24.21
N PRO A 11 25.85 -19.49 22.91
CA PRO A 11 26.86 -19.31 21.88
C PRO A 11 27.03 -17.82 21.52
N PRO A 12 28.28 -17.33 21.36
CA PRO A 12 28.56 -15.95 20.98
C PRO A 12 28.61 -15.77 19.46
N SER A 13 28.52 -14.50 19.05
CA SER A 13 28.96 -13.89 17.78
C SER A 13 28.06 -14.06 16.52
N LEU A 14 27.39 -12.97 16.16
CA LEU A 14 27.19 -12.59 14.76
C LEU A 14 27.83 -11.22 14.58
N LEU A 15 28.99 -11.21 13.91
CA LEU A 15 29.69 -10.01 13.47
C LEU A 15 28.81 -9.24 12.48
N PHE A 16 28.70 -7.94 12.70
CA PHE A 16 28.18 -6.99 11.73
C PHE A 16 29.29 -6.66 10.69
N PRO A 17 28.98 -6.55 9.39
CA PRO A 17 29.96 -6.09 8.43
C PRO A 17 30.18 -4.58 8.61
N HIS A 18 31.40 -4.20 8.99
CA HIS A 18 31.93 -2.85 8.78
C HIS A 18 32.07 -2.61 7.28
N ILE A 19 31.36 -1.62 6.74
CA ILE A 19 31.65 -1.09 5.40
C ILE A 19 32.66 0.04 5.58
N SER A 20 33.92 -0.24 5.24
CA SER A 20 34.98 0.75 5.12
C SER A 20 34.82 1.52 3.80
N SER A 21 34.76 2.84 3.90
CA SER A 21 34.87 3.76 2.77
C SER A 21 36.33 3.89 2.36
N THR A 22 36.71 3.37 1.20
CA THR A 22 37.99 3.72 0.55
C THR A 22 37.73 4.27 -0.84
N SER A 23 37.89 5.59 -0.93
CA SER A 23 38.08 6.35 -2.15
C SER A 23 39.45 6.05 -2.76
N THR A 24 39.50 5.54 -3.99
CA THR A 24 40.72 5.55 -4.81
C THR A 24 40.37 5.86 -6.25
N SER A 25 40.70 7.07 -6.67
CA SER A 25 40.81 7.51 -8.05
C SER A 25 42.13 7.02 -8.67
N PRO A 26 42.17 6.60 -9.95
CA PRO A 26 43.41 6.47 -10.69
C PRO A 26 43.59 7.59 -11.75
N PRO A 27 44.83 7.80 -12.25
CA PRO A 27 45.27 9.04 -12.90
C PRO A 27 45.07 9.06 -14.42
N ALA A 28 45.22 10.27 -14.97
CA ALA A 28 45.21 10.61 -16.38
C ALA A 28 46.58 10.46 -17.04
N HIS A 29 46.61 10.04 -18.32
CA HIS A 29 47.54 10.43 -19.40
C HIS A 29 46.87 10.05 -20.73
N GLY A 30 46.52 10.99 -21.63
CA GLY A 30 47.32 11.46 -22.78
C GLY A 30 47.37 10.41 -23.91
N GLY A 31 46.95 10.57 -25.16
CA GLY A 31 46.39 11.64 -26.00
C GLY A 31 46.47 11.15 -27.46
N LEU A 32 45.57 11.60 -28.36
CA LEU A 32 45.79 11.89 -29.80
C LEU A 32 44.46 12.04 -30.57
N ALA A 33 44.52 12.89 -31.59
CA ALA A 33 43.47 13.46 -32.44
C ALA A 33 42.69 12.41 -33.29
N ALA A 34 41.59 12.67 -34.01
CA ALA A 34 41.18 13.88 -34.73
C ALA A 34 39.70 13.82 -35.22
N THR A 35 39.22 14.97 -35.69
CA THR A 35 38.20 15.25 -36.73
C THR A 35 36.72 15.42 -36.39
N SER A 36 36.19 16.49 -37.00
CA SER A 36 34.92 17.23 -36.89
C SER A 36 33.67 16.44 -37.29
N ILE A 37 32.46 16.81 -36.86
CA ILE A 37 31.58 17.82 -37.51
C ILE A 37 30.51 18.30 -36.51
N GLY A 38 30.22 19.60 -36.54
CA GLY A 38 29.47 20.34 -35.53
C GLY A 38 27.94 20.20 -35.54
N LYS A 39 27.37 20.45 -34.36
CA LYS A 39 25.98 20.87 -34.09
C LYS A 39 26.00 21.78 -32.87
N LEU A 40 25.28 22.90 -32.92
CA LEU A 40 24.73 23.71 -31.80
C LEU A 40 24.02 24.95 -32.41
N PRO A 41 23.07 25.63 -31.72
CA PRO A 41 23.10 25.84 -30.28
C PRO A 41 21.84 25.49 -29.47
N ASN A 42 22.15 25.02 -28.26
CA ASN A 42 21.30 24.93 -27.08
C ASN A 42 20.99 26.33 -26.54
N THR A 43 19.72 26.59 -26.27
CA THR A 43 19.25 27.71 -25.48
C THR A 43 19.55 27.45 -24.00
N THR A 44 20.27 28.37 -23.37
CA THR A 44 20.76 28.28 -21.99
C THR A 44 19.67 28.73 -21.00
N LEU A 45 19.18 27.83 -20.16
CA LEU A 45 18.44 28.18 -18.93
C LEU A 45 19.39 28.00 -17.74
N ARG A 46 19.89 29.12 -17.21
CA ARG A 46 20.63 29.19 -15.94
C ARG A 46 19.64 28.88 -14.81
N ILE A 47 19.83 27.76 -14.12
CA ILE A 47 19.25 27.55 -12.78
C ILE A 47 20.38 27.75 -11.77
N LEU A 48 20.20 28.76 -10.93
CA LEU A 48 21.01 29.06 -9.76
C LEU A 48 21.06 27.85 -8.82
N ALA A 49 22.27 27.30 -8.62
CA ALA A 49 22.54 26.34 -7.56
C ALA A 49 22.46 27.06 -6.20
N SER A 50 21.36 26.87 -5.48
CA SER A 50 21.28 27.20 -4.06
C SER A 50 21.74 26.03 -3.21
N THR A 51 22.65 26.32 -2.30
CA THR A 51 23.31 25.45 -1.34
C THR A 51 22.34 24.80 -0.34
N THR A 52 21.91 23.56 -0.60
CA THR A 52 21.19 22.72 0.40
C THR A 52 21.69 21.28 0.40
N SER A 53 22.94 21.04 0.84
CA SER A 53 23.51 19.69 0.91
C SER A 53 23.87 19.18 2.31
N LYS A 54 23.72 19.97 3.37
CA LYS A 54 24.10 19.56 4.75
C LYS A 54 22.95 19.18 5.70
N ARG A 55 21.69 19.44 5.32
CA ARG A 55 20.51 19.21 6.20
C ARG A 55 19.83 17.84 5.99
N LYS A 56 20.09 17.17 4.86
CA LYS A 56 19.45 15.90 4.47
C LYS A 56 20.06 14.66 5.15
N SER A 57 21.40 14.61 5.29
CA SER A 57 22.08 13.44 5.87
C SER A 57 21.79 13.25 7.36
N LYS A 58 21.65 14.34 8.12
CA LYS A 58 21.44 14.29 9.58
C LYS A 58 20.06 13.76 9.99
N ARG A 59 19.03 13.92 9.15
CA ARG A 59 17.67 13.37 9.39
C ARG A 59 17.58 11.86 9.13
N GLN A 60 18.43 11.34 8.24
CA GLN A 60 18.40 9.93 7.82
C GLN A 60 19.02 8.98 8.86
N GLU A 61 20.02 9.43 9.62
CA GLU A 61 20.65 8.66 10.70
C GLU A 61 19.73 8.50 11.94
N ASP A 62 18.83 9.45 12.19
CA ASP A 62 17.98 9.48 13.38
C ASP A 62 16.90 8.36 13.39
N ASP A 63 16.40 7.93 12.23
CA ASP A 63 15.31 6.95 12.13
C ASP A 63 15.76 5.48 12.18
N TYR A 64 16.91 5.17 11.58
CA TYR A 64 17.55 3.85 11.70
C TYR A 64 17.86 3.54 13.16
N HIS A 65 18.53 4.48 13.84
CA HIS A 65 18.88 4.33 15.24
C HIS A 65 17.66 4.40 16.14
N SER A 66 16.64 5.23 15.87
CA SER A 66 15.45 5.30 16.72
C SER A 66 14.59 4.03 16.64
N THR A 67 14.43 3.45 15.45
CA THR A 67 13.65 2.21 15.25
C THR A 67 14.30 1.04 15.97
N LEU A 68 15.60 0.82 15.75
CA LEU A 68 16.33 -0.26 16.42
C LEU A 68 16.51 0.00 17.92
N LYS A 69 16.73 1.24 18.35
CA LYS A 69 16.78 1.60 19.78
C LYS A 69 15.42 1.39 20.45
N ALA A 70 14.31 1.69 19.79
CA ALA A 70 12.97 1.46 20.31
C ALA A 70 12.68 -0.03 20.52
N LEU A 71 13.13 -0.89 19.59
CA LEU A 71 13.02 -2.34 19.71
C LEU A 71 13.96 -2.90 20.80
N ASN A 72 15.22 -2.49 20.80
CA ASN A 72 16.26 -3.00 21.70
C ASN A 72 16.10 -2.53 23.15
N SER A 73 15.72 -1.26 23.38
CA SER A 73 15.55 -0.69 24.74
C SER A 73 14.48 -1.40 25.57
N LYS A 74 13.54 -2.08 24.91
CA LYS A 74 12.47 -2.85 25.57
C LYS A 74 12.67 -4.37 25.44
N GLY A 75 13.82 -4.83 24.93
CA GLY A 75 14.15 -6.25 24.74
C GLY A 75 13.21 -6.98 23.78
N ARG A 76 12.72 -6.30 22.75
CA ARG A 76 11.66 -6.81 21.87
C ARG A 76 12.21 -7.27 20.53
N PHE A 77 11.65 -8.38 20.05
CA PHE A 77 11.96 -8.96 18.75
C PHE A 77 10.75 -8.89 17.82
N PRO A 78 10.96 -8.61 16.52
CA PRO A 78 9.89 -8.63 15.52
C PRO A 78 9.12 -9.96 15.51
N ARG A 79 7.79 -9.90 15.55
CA ARG A 79 6.92 -11.08 15.56
C ARG A 79 6.59 -11.51 14.14
N LYS A 80 7.18 -12.62 13.70
CA LYS A 80 6.91 -13.22 12.37
C LYS A 80 5.42 -13.51 12.15
N SER A 81 4.69 -13.95 13.18
CA SER A 81 3.25 -14.23 13.10
C SER A 81 2.38 -13.00 12.82
N LEU A 82 2.90 -11.79 13.07
CA LEU A 82 2.23 -10.53 12.78
C LEU A 82 2.74 -9.87 11.49
N GLY A 83 3.66 -10.52 10.75
CA GLY A 83 4.21 -9.96 9.51
C GLY A 83 5.01 -8.67 9.70
N GLN A 84 5.59 -8.45 10.89
CA GLN A 84 6.28 -7.19 11.22
C GLN A 84 7.58 -7.03 10.44
N HIS A 85 7.62 -6.02 9.57
CA HIS A 85 8.79 -5.52 8.86
C HIS A 85 8.85 -4.01 9.03
N TYR A 86 9.83 -3.53 9.79
CA TYR A 86 9.97 -2.11 10.12
C TYR A 86 10.79 -1.39 9.06
N MET A 87 10.28 -0.26 8.57
CA MET A 87 10.99 0.60 7.62
C MET A 87 12.20 1.25 8.30
N LEU A 88 13.38 1.06 7.73
CA LEU A 88 14.64 1.67 8.16
C LEU A 88 14.99 2.93 7.38
N ASN A 89 14.37 3.13 6.21
CA ASN A 89 14.65 4.28 5.36
C ASN A 89 13.55 5.33 5.45
N ALA A 90 13.86 6.47 6.07
CA ALA A 90 12.95 7.59 6.24
C ALA A 90 12.46 8.19 4.91
N SER A 91 13.26 8.13 3.84
CA SER A 91 12.86 8.71 2.55
C SER A 91 11.65 8.02 1.95
N VAL A 92 11.47 6.72 2.20
CA VAL A 92 10.29 5.97 1.73
C VAL A 92 9.03 6.42 2.46
N ASN A 93 9.13 6.76 3.75
CA ASN A 93 8.01 7.35 4.49
C ASN A 93 7.68 8.75 3.95
N GLU A 94 8.68 9.55 3.61
CA GLU A 94 8.48 10.85 2.95
C GLU A 94 7.80 10.68 1.58
N GLU A 95 8.19 9.68 0.79
CA GLU A 95 7.58 9.34 -0.50
C GLU A 95 6.11 8.90 -0.35
N LEU A 96 5.77 8.09 0.65
CA LEU A 96 4.38 7.70 0.97
C LEU A 96 3.51 8.92 1.26
N VAL A 97 4.01 9.84 2.10
CA VAL A 97 3.30 11.06 2.50
C VAL A 97 3.17 12.04 1.33
N ALA A 98 4.20 12.12 0.47
CA ALA A 98 4.18 12.94 -0.73
C ALA A 98 3.22 12.38 -1.79
N ALA A 99 3.18 11.06 -1.99
CA ALA A 99 2.25 10.38 -2.90
C ALA A 99 0.79 10.64 -2.52
N ALA A 100 0.47 10.61 -1.22
CA ALA A 100 -0.84 10.96 -0.70
C ALA A 100 -1.14 12.47 -0.70
N ASN A 101 -0.17 13.30 -1.14
CA ASN A 101 -0.25 14.76 -1.12
C ASN A 101 -0.80 15.28 0.22
N VAL A 102 -0.28 14.75 1.33
CA VAL A 102 -0.76 15.09 2.68
C VAL A 102 -0.49 16.57 2.97
N LYS A 103 -1.51 17.28 3.42
CA LYS A 103 -1.45 18.70 3.74
C LYS A 103 -1.78 18.95 5.22
N GLU A 104 -1.39 20.13 5.68
CA GLU A 104 -1.77 20.63 6.99
C GLU A 104 -3.30 20.62 7.14
N GLY A 105 -3.79 19.95 8.18
CA GLY A 105 -5.21 19.82 8.48
C GLY A 105 -5.81 18.48 8.07
N ASP A 106 -5.19 17.75 7.13
CA ASP A 106 -5.69 16.46 6.64
C ASP A 106 -5.89 15.46 7.78
N ILE A 107 -6.87 14.58 7.63
CA ILE A 107 -7.08 13.42 8.50
C ILE A 107 -6.55 12.19 7.78
N VAL A 108 -5.65 11.47 8.43
CA VAL A 108 -5.00 10.28 7.86
C VAL A 108 -5.23 9.07 8.76
N LEU A 109 -5.69 7.98 8.17
CA LEU A 109 -5.65 6.65 8.76
C LEU A 109 -4.31 6.00 8.45
N GLU A 110 -3.62 5.55 9.50
CA GLU A 110 -2.43 4.71 9.41
C GLU A 110 -2.73 3.32 9.97
N ILE A 111 -2.41 2.26 9.21
CA ILE A 111 -2.64 0.87 9.61
C ILE A 111 -1.28 0.23 9.93
N GLY A 112 -1.11 -0.23 11.16
CA GLY A 112 0.15 -0.84 11.62
C GLY A 112 1.29 0.17 11.73
N PRO A 113 1.18 1.20 12.58
CA PRO A 113 2.23 2.22 12.76
C PRO A 113 3.57 1.64 13.25
N GLY A 114 3.57 0.47 13.91
CA GLY A 114 4.77 -0.18 14.41
C GLY A 114 5.53 0.71 15.40
N THR A 115 6.73 1.15 15.02
CA THR A 115 7.55 2.08 15.83
C THR A 115 7.11 3.54 15.74
N GLY A 116 6.13 3.86 14.88
CA GLY A 116 5.64 5.21 14.63
C GLY A 116 6.53 6.03 13.70
N SER A 117 7.38 5.40 12.90
CA SER A 117 8.27 6.10 11.97
C SER A 117 7.48 6.81 10.85
N LEU A 118 6.47 6.16 10.28
CA LEU A 118 5.58 6.79 9.30
C LEU A 118 4.64 7.81 9.98
N THR A 119 4.08 7.47 11.16
CA THR A 119 3.31 8.40 12.00
C THR A 119 4.04 9.74 12.20
N ASN A 120 5.35 9.70 12.48
CA ASN A 120 6.15 10.90 12.67
C ASN A 120 6.17 11.80 11.42
N VAL A 121 6.32 11.22 10.23
CA VAL A 121 6.33 11.96 8.97
C VAL A 121 4.95 12.56 8.68
N LEU A 122 3.87 11.80 8.90
CA LEU A 122 2.50 12.27 8.74
C LEU A 122 2.18 13.46 9.64
N VAL A 123 2.55 13.39 10.91
CA VAL A 123 2.31 14.48 11.88
C VAL A 123 3.15 15.71 11.53
N ASN A 124 4.40 15.52 11.09
CA ASN A 124 5.25 16.63 10.65
C ASN A 124 4.73 17.31 9.38
N ALA A 125 3.98 16.60 8.54
CA ALA A 125 3.24 17.18 7.41
C ALA A 125 1.95 17.91 7.83
N GLY A 126 1.61 17.91 9.12
CA GLY A 126 0.44 18.58 9.63
C GLY A 126 -0.83 17.74 9.60
N ALA A 127 -0.73 16.41 9.51
CA ALA A 127 -1.90 15.55 9.57
C ALA A 127 -2.41 15.37 11.01
N THR A 128 -3.70 15.12 11.15
CA THR A 128 -4.25 14.39 12.30
C THR A 128 -4.32 12.91 11.95
N VAL A 129 -3.64 12.09 12.75
CA VAL A 129 -3.46 10.66 12.48
C VAL A 129 -4.33 9.83 13.41
N LEU A 130 -5.15 8.96 12.82
CA LEU A 130 -5.72 7.80 13.48
C LEU A 130 -4.86 6.59 13.15
N ALA A 131 -4.16 6.05 14.14
CA ALA A 131 -3.34 4.85 13.97
C ALA A 131 -4.07 3.64 14.54
N ILE A 132 -4.21 2.57 13.75
CA ILE A 132 -4.75 1.28 14.20
C ILE A 132 -3.60 0.28 14.29
N GLU A 133 -3.32 -0.20 15.50
CA GLU A 133 -2.22 -1.13 15.77
C GLU A 133 -2.74 -2.38 16.46
N LYS A 134 -2.43 -3.55 15.91
CA LYS A 134 -2.86 -4.84 16.44
C LYS A 134 -1.99 -5.30 17.60
N ASP A 135 -0.71 -4.93 17.60
CA ASP A 135 0.23 -5.31 18.67
C ASP A 135 0.12 -4.32 19.85
N PRO A 136 -0.42 -4.73 21.02
CA PRO A 136 -0.59 -3.87 22.19
C PRO A 136 0.70 -3.15 22.60
N HIS A 137 1.82 -3.83 22.39
CA HIS A 137 3.13 -3.34 22.72
C HIS A 137 3.61 -2.21 21.81
N MET A 138 3.27 -2.28 20.52
CA MET A 138 3.55 -1.21 19.56
C MET A 138 2.55 -0.07 19.74
N ALA A 139 1.28 -0.37 20.00
CA ALA A 139 0.27 0.62 20.31
C ALA A 139 0.67 1.49 21.51
N ALA A 140 1.12 0.88 22.60
CA ALA A 140 1.64 1.59 23.77
C ALA A 140 2.88 2.44 23.46
N LEU A 141 3.78 1.96 22.60
CA LEU A 141 4.97 2.68 22.18
C LEU A 141 4.60 3.95 21.40
N VAL A 142 3.70 3.84 20.42
CA VAL A 142 3.23 4.99 19.63
C VAL A 142 2.50 5.99 20.52
N ARG A 143 1.65 5.52 21.44
CA ARG A 143 0.98 6.40 22.44
C ARG A 143 2.00 7.17 23.28
N GLU A 144 3.01 6.50 23.82
CA GLU A 144 4.07 7.13 24.61
C GLU A 144 4.86 8.16 23.78
N ARG A 145 5.27 7.78 22.57
CA ARG A 145 6.06 8.63 21.66
C ARG A 145 5.34 9.92 21.29
N PHE A 146 4.02 9.86 21.09
CA PHE A 146 3.22 11.01 20.64
C PHE A 146 2.29 11.57 21.73
N ALA A 147 2.47 11.22 23.00
CA ALA A 147 1.59 11.61 24.11
C ALA A 147 1.40 13.13 24.27
N ARG A 148 2.38 13.93 23.82
CA ARG A 148 2.35 15.40 23.88
C ARG A 148 1.64 16.04 22.68
N LEU A 149 1.20 15.25 21.71
CA LEU A 149 0.57 15.72 20.47
C LEU A 149 -0.90 15.33 20.44
N ASN A 150 -1.79 16.31 20.48
CA ASN A 150 -3.24 16.11 20.44
C ASN A 150 -3.75 15.64 19.05
N ARG A 151 -2.86 15.45 18.08
CA ARG A 151 -3.17 15.11 16.69
C ARG A 151 -2.97 13.64 16.38
N VAL A 152 -2.58 12.81 17.35
CA VAL A 152 -2.40 11.36 17.16
C VAL A 152 -3.32 10.59 18.08
N LYS A 153 -4.21 9.78 17.52
CA LYS A 153 -5.06 8.84 18.24
C LYS A 153 -4.65 7.42 17.89
N VAL A 154 -4.36 6.59 18.90
CA VAL A 154 -3.94 5.19 18.70
C VAL A 154 -5.01 4.24 19.22
N VAL A 155 -5.59 3.47 18.30
CA VAL A 155 -6.57 2.42 18.59
C VAL A 155 -5.86 1.07 18.54
N GLU A 156 -6.01 0.29 19.60
CA GLU A 156 -5.42 -1.04 19.71
C GLU A 156 -6.45 -2.09 19.27
N GLU A 157 -6.49 -2.36 17.97
CA GLU A 157 -7.45 -3.27 17.36
C GLU A 157 -6.80 -4.00 16.18
N ASP A 158 -7.33 -5.17 15.84
CA ASP A 158 -7.04 -5.79 14.55
C ASP A 158 -7.79 -5.02 13.45
N PHE A 159 -7.07 -4.39 12.53
CA PHE A 159 -7.68 -3.63 11.44
C PHE A 159 -8.74 -4.43 10.68
N THR A 160 -8.48 -5.72 10.42
CA THR A 160 -9.40 -6.58 9.65
C THR A 160 -10.74 -6.79 10.35
N ARG A 161 -10.80 -6.58 11.67
CA ARG A 161 -11.98 -6.77 12.53
C ARG A 161 -12.48 -5.49 13.20
N SER A 162 -11.79 -4.37 13.03
CA SER A 162 -12.13 -3.08 13.64
C SER A 162 -13.48 -2.54 13.16
N HIS A 163 -13.98 -1.45 13.74
CA HIS A 163 -15.15 -0.70 13.21
C HIS A 163 -14.70 0.66 12.70
N ILE A 164 -14.02 0.66 11.55
CA ILE A 164 -13.31 1.84 11.06
C ILE A 164 -14.24 3.04 10.80
N GLY A 165 -15.46 2.80 10.28
CA GLY A 165 -16.44 3.86 10.05
C GLY A 165 -16.77 4.64 11.33
N SER A 166 -16.94 3.94 12.46
CA SER A 166 -17.23 4.57 13.75
C SER A 166 -16.04 5.41 14.26
N HIS A 167 -14.82 4.87 14.16
CA HIS A 167 -13.61 5.59 14.57
C HIS A 167 -13.38 6.85 13.72
N MET A 168 -13.60 6.76 12.41
CA MET A 168 -13.44 7.88 11.48
C MET A 168 -14.52 8.94 11.68
N SER A 169 -15.79 8.53 11.84
CA SER A 169 -16.92 9.47 12.02
C SER A 169 -16.70 10.41 13.20
N SER A 170 -16.20 9.89 14.32
CA SER A 170 -15.88 10.71 15.50
C SER A 170 -14.83 11.78 15.22
N ILE A 171 -13.83 11.49 14.38
CA ILE A 171 -12.76 12.44 14.04
C ILE A 171 -13.25 13.44 12.98
N LEU A 172 -13.95 12.95 11.96
CA LEU A 172 -14.50 13.77 10.88
C LEU A 172 -15.50 14.80 11.41
N GLN A 173 -16.40 14.41 12.32
CA GLN A 173 -17.35 15.33 12.96
C GLN A 173 -16.66 16.45 13.76
N SER A 174 -15.53 16.15 14.40
CA SER A 174 -14.78 17.15 15.18
C SER A 174 -14.08 18.20 14.32
N LYS A 175 -13.95 17.96 13.01
CA LYS A 175 -13.17 18.76 12.07
C LYS A 175 -13.94 19.21 10.81
N SER A 176 -15.20 18.83 10.66
CA SER A 176 -15.99 19.23 9.51
C SER A 176 -16.08 20.76 9.46
N PRO A 177 -15.70 21.39 8.34
CA PRO A 177 -15.85 22.82 8.20
C PRO A 177 -17.35 23.21 8.22
N LEU A 178 -17.65 24.41 8.70
CA LEU A 178 -19.03 24.92 8.85
C LEU A 178 -19.73 25.13 7.49
N ASP A 179 -18.99 25.07 6.39
CA ASP A 179 -19.45 25.35 5.02
C ASP A 179 -20.07 24.12 4.31
N GLY A 180 -20.15 22.96 5.00
CA GLY A 180 -20.79 21.77 4.45
C GLY A 180 -19.95 21.01 3.42
N THR A 181 -18.68 21.36 3.25
CA THR A 181 -17.76 20.64 2.37
C THR A 181 -17.37 19.30 3.02
N SER A 182 -17.71 18.17 2.38
CA SER A 182 -17.31 16.85 2.86
C SER A 182 -15.79 16.73 2.94
N CYS A 183 -15.25 16.67 4.16
CA CYS A 183 -13.83 16.44 4.37
C CYS A 183 -13.56 14.93 4.24
N SER A 184 -13.01 14.50 3.11
CA SER A 184 -12.57 13.12 2.93
C SER A 184 -11.23 12.90 3.63
N ALA A 185 -11.10 11.81 4.38
CA ALA A 185 -9.82 11.39 4.94
C ALA A 185 -8.95 10.70 3.87
N LYS A 186 -7.70 10.43 4.22
CA LYS A 186 -6.78 9.62 3.41
C LYS A 186 -6.30 8.41 4.21
N VAL A 187 -5.83 7.38 3.51
CA VAL A 187 -5.10 6.26 4.14
C VAL A 187 -3.67 6.29 3.66
N VAL A 188 -2.71 6.24 4.59
CA VAL A 188 -1.28 6.11 4.28
C VAL A 188 -0.69 5.07 5.22
N ALA A 189 -0.25 3.94 4.69
CA ALA A 189 0.20 2.84 5.53
C ALA A 189 1.29 1.96 4.92
N ASN A 190 2.25 1.56 5.75
CA ASN A 190 3.12 0.41 5.51
C ASN A 190 2.52 -0.80 6.21
N ILE A 191 1.71 -1.58 5.49
CA ILE A 191 0.93 -2.63 6.12
C ILE A 191 1.70 -3.96 6.22
N PRO A 192 1.38 -4.80 7.23
CA PRO A 192 1.86 -6.17 7.28
C PRO A 192 1.50 -6.95 6.00
N PHE A 193 2.48 -7.65 5.44
CA PHE A 193 2.36 -8.28 4.12
C PHE A 193 1.34 -9.42 4.03
N ASN A 194 0.88 -9.95 5.17
CA ASN A 194 -0.07 -11.05 5.22
C ASN A 194 -1.54 -10.61 5.17
N ILE A 195 -1.83 -9.30 5.21
CA ILE A 195 -3.21 -8.77 5.27
C ILE A 195 -3.59 -7.89 4.08
N SER A 196 -2.75 -7.77 3.05
CA SER A 196 -2.93 -6.82 1.95
C SER A 196 -4.30 -6.91 1.28
N THR A 197 -4.74 -8.11 0.90
CA THR A 197 -6.05 -8.32 0.25
C THR A 197 -7.21 -7.92 1.16
N ASP A 198 -7.14 -8.26 2.46
CA ASP A 198 -8.21 -7.95 3.42
C ASP A 198 -8.29 -6.44 3.68
N VAL A 199 -7.13 -5.77 3.75
CA VAL A 199 -7.06 -4.31 3.86
C VAL A 199 -7.70 -3.63 2.66
N VAL A 200 -7.31 -4.04 1.44
CA VAL A 200 -7.86 -3.49 0.19
C VAL A 200 -9.37 -3.74 0.10
N LYS A 201 -9.83 -4.97 0.33
CA LYS A 201 -11.27 -5.32 0.28
C LYS A 201 -12.12 -4.50 1.23
N ARG A 202 -11.53 -4.06 2.34
CA ARG A 202 -12.22 -3.32 3.38
C ARG A 202 -12.19 -1.81 3.13
N LEU A 203 -11.10 -1.28 2.60
CA LEU A 203 -10.93 0.17 2.38
C LEU A 203 -11.57 0.68 1.10
N LEU A 204 -11.40 -0.02 -0.03
CA LEU A 204 -11.81 0.53 -1.32
C LEU A 204 -13.31 0.86 -1.43
N PRO A 205 -14.24 0.08 -0.83
CA PRO A 205 -15.66 0.44 -0.85
C PRO A 205 -16.04 1.69 -0.06
N MET A 206 -15.11 2.25 0.73
CA MET A 206 -15.34 3.38 1.63
C MET A 206 -14.99 4.74 1.00
N GLY A 207 -15.32 4.93 -0.29
CA GLY A 207 -15.07 6.18 -1.01
C GLY A 207 -15.80 7.41 -0.43
N ASP A 208 -16.85 7.17 0.35
CA ASP A 208 -17.58 8.18 1.13
C ASP A 208 -16.78 8.73 2.32
N ILE A 209 -15.81 7.96 2.82
CA ILE A 209 -14.96 8.33 3.96
C ILE A 209 -13.55 8.70 3.50
N PHE A 210 -12.99 7.96 2.55
CA PHE A 210 -11.63 8.14 2.07
C PHE A 210 -11.60 8.59 0.61
N SER A 211 -10.80 9.61 0.29
CA SER A 211 -10.58 9.99 -1.11
C SER A 211 -9.49 9.15 -1.78
N GLU A 212 -8.50 8.73 -0.99
CA GLU A 212 -7.27 8.13 -1.49
C GLU A 212 -6.67 7.17 -0.48
N VAL A 213 -6.13 6.07 -0.98
CA VAL A 213 -5.47 5.02 -0.21
C VAL A 213 -4.08 4.77 -0.79
N ILE A 214 -3.05 5.14 -0.04
CA ILE A 214 -1.65 4.90 -0.37
C ILE A 214 -1.10 3.79 0.54
N LEU A 215 -0.66 2.68 -0.06
CA LEU A 215 -0.16 1.52 0.66
C LEU A 215 1.24 1.14 0.20
N LEU A 216 2.10 0.75 1.14
CA LEU A 216 3.30 -0.01 0.85
C LEU A 216 2.98 -1.51 1.02
N LEU A 217 3.14 -2.28 -0.06
CA LEU A 217 2.81 -3.70 -0.17
C LEU A 217 4.03 -4.50 -0.64
N GLN A 218 3.96 -5.83 -0.60
CA GLN A 218 4.88 -6.66 -1.39
C GLN A 218 4.74 -6.36 -2.88
N ASP A 219 5.85 -6.35 -3.60
CA ASP A 219 5.89 -6.01 -5.04
C ASP A 219 4.93 -6.88 -5.87
N GLU A 220 4.94 -8.20 -5.67
CA GLU A 220 4.01 -9.11 -6.35
C GLU A 220 2.54 -8.86 -6.01
N ALA A 221 2.24 -8.48 -4.77
CA ALA A 221 0.89 -8.15 -4.35
C ALA A 221 0.43 -6.82 -4.97
N ALA A 222 1.32 -5.83 -5.02
CA ALA A 222 1.08 -4.56 -5.70
C ALA A 222 0.79 -4.75 -7.18
N LEU A 223 1.65 -5.49 -7.90
CA LEU A 223 1.44 -5.82 -9.31
C LEU A 223 0.11 -6.52 -9.53
N ARG A 224 -0.23 -7.51 -8.70
CA ARG A 224 -1.51 -8.22 -8.80
C ARG A 224 -2.73 -7.31 -8.61
N LEU A 225 -2.62 -6.25 -7.82
CA LEU A 225 -3.75 -5.34 -7.56
C LEU A 225 -3.90 -4.26 -8.63
N VAL A 226 -2.78 -3.78 -9.18
CA VAL A 226 -2.75 -2.66 -10.12
C VAL A 226 -2.80 -3.13 -11.57
N ASP A 227 -2.11 -4.22 -11.91
CA ASP A 227 -2.04 -4.69 -13.30
C ASP A 227 -3.41 -5.21 -13.75
N SER A 228 -4.01 -4.50 -14.70
CA SER A 228 -5.30 -4.83 -15.32
C SER A 228 -5.16 -5.56 -16.65
N SER A 229 -3.93 -5.95 -17.02
CA SER A 229 -3.65 -6.68 -18.26
C SER A 229 -4.41 -8.00 -18.31
N LEU A 230 -5.26 -8.14 -19.33
CA LEU A 230 -6.06 -9.34 -19.58
C LEU A 230 -5.18 -10.53 -19.99
N LYS A 231 -5.71 -11.74 -19.81
CA LYS A 231 -5.07 -13.01 -20.19
C LYS A 231 -3.72 -13.27 -19.49
N THR A 232 -3.47 -12.61 -18.36
CA THR A 232 -2.30 -12.84 -17.51
C THR A 232 -2.63 -13.78 -16.36
N SER A 233 -1.62 -14.40 -15.74
CA SER A 233 -1.81 -15.21 -14.53
C SER A 233 -2.22 -14.40 -13.30
N GLU A 234 -2.01 -13.08 -13.34
CA GLU A 234 -2.32 -12.18 -12.23
C GLU A 234 -3.75 -11.66 -12.26
N TYR A 235 -4.41 -11.65 -13.42
CA TYR A 235 -5.80 -11.19 -13.54
C TYR A 235 -6.79 -12.11 -12.82
N ARG A 236 -7.44 -11.58 -11.79
CA ARG A 236 -8.27 -12.30 -10.80
C ARG A 236 -9.49 -11.46 -10.43
N PRO A 237 -10.44 -12.02 -9.65
CA PRO A 237 -11.59 -11.26 -9.12
C PRO A 237 -11.20 -9.98 -8.39
N ILE A 238 -10.01 -9.95 -7.77
CA ILE A 238 -9.54 -8.77 -7.03
C ILE A 238 -9.26 -7.59 -7.98
N ASN A 239 -8.85 -7.82 -9.22
CA ASN A 239 -8.63 -6.76 -10.21
C ASN A 239 -9.94 -6.07 -10.55
N ILE A 240 -11.00 -6.86 -10.79
CA ILE A 240 -12.36 -6.33 -10.99
C ILE A 240 -12.82 -5.53 -9.78
N PHE A 241 -12.59 -6.06 -8.57
CA PHE A 241 -12.93 -5.38 -7.32
C PHE A 241 -12.21 -4.04 -7.17
N VAL A 242 -10.90 -4.01 -7.39
CA VAL A 242 -10.09 -2.79 -7.29
C VAL A 242 -10.55 -1.74 -8.29
N ASN A 243 -10.70 -2.12 -9.57
CA ASN A 243 -11.11 -1.20 -10.63
C ASN A 243 -12.57 -0.73 -10.48
N PHE A 244 -13.44 -1.54 -9.85
CA PHE A 244 -14.82 -1.13 -9.56
C PHE A 244 -14.87 0.04 -8.58
N TYR A 245 -14.04 0.02 -7.54
CA TYR A 245 -14.08 0.99 -6.45
C TYR A 245 -13.03 2.11 -6.55
N SER A 246 -12.02 1.96 -7.41
CA SER A 246 -10.90 2.89 -7.46
C SER A 246 -10.20 2.90 -8.81
N ASP A 247 -9.34 3.90 -8.99
CA ASP A 247 -8.34 3.94 -10.05
C ASP A 247 -6.97 3.59 -9.43
N PRO A 248 -6.44 2.37 -9.65
CA PRO A 248 -5.19 1.93 -9.05
C PRO A 248 -3.97 2.41 -9.84
N GLU A 249 -2.89 2.72 -9.13
CA GLU A 249 -1.60 3.11 -9.73
C GLU A 249 -0.42 2.49 -8.97
N TYR A 250 0.58 2.01 -9.70
CA TYR A 250 1.85 1.53 -9.15
C TYR A 250 2.84 2.69 -9.23
N LEU A 251 3.23 3.23 -8.08
CA LEU A 251 4.01 4.47 -8.03
C LEU A 251 5.52 4.21 -8.09
N LEU A 252 6.02 3.33 -7.22
CA LEU A 252 7.45 3.05 -7.15
C LEU A 252 7.76 1.72 -6.47
N LYS A 253 8.90 1.14 -6.84
CA LYS A 253 9.45 -0.07 -6.23
C LYS A 253 10.37 0.28 -5.06
N VAL A 254 10.26 -0.45 -3.95
CA VAL A 254 11.03 -0.26 -2.73
C VAL A 254 11.87 -1.50 -2.45
N SER A 255 13.19 -1.32 -2.27
CA SER A 255 14.09 -2.44 -1.98
C SER A 255 13.81 -3.06 -0.62
N ARG A 256 13.77 -4.40 -0.57
CA ARG A 256 13.67 -5.17 0.68
C ARG A 256 14.77 -4.86 1.71
N THR A 257 15.92 -4.35 1.27
CA THR A 257 17.04 -4.01 2.16
C THR A 257 16.73 -2.83 3.09
N TYR A 258 15.65 -2.08 2.80
CA TYR A 258 15.20 -0.96 3.64
C TYR A 258 14.34 -1.41 4.84
N PHE A 259 14.21 -2.71 5.10
CA PHE A 259 13.36 -3.23 6.16
C PHE A 259 14.13 -4.07 7.16
N PHE A 260 13.66 -4.06 8.42
CA PHE A 260 14.11 -4.98 9.47
C PHE A 260 12.92 -5.69 10.16
N PRO A 261 12.91 -7.03 10.24
CA PRO A 261 13.79 -7.94 9.53
C PRO A 261 13.62 -7.77 8.02
N GLN A 262 14.65 -8.10 7.24
CA GLN A 262 14.55 -8.03 5.78
C GLN A 262 13.52 -9.07 5.26
N PRO A 263 12.51 -8.67 4.48
CA PRO A 263 11.58 -9.59 3.85
C PRO A 263 12.22 -10.36 2.69
N LYS A 264 11.55 -11.42 2.23
CA LYS A 264 12.03 -12.26 1.13
C LYS A 264 11.91 -11.59 -0.24
N VAL A 265 10.93 -10.72 -0.42
CA VAL A 265 10.61 -10.04 -1.67
C VAL A 265 10.71 -8.54 -1.48
N ASP A 266 10.90 -7.83 -2.58
CA ASP A 266 10.80 -6.36 -2.59
C ASP A 266 9.38 -5.90 -2.29
N ALA A 267 9.25 -4.61 -2.01
CA ALA A 267 7.99 -3.93 -1.78
C ALA A 267 7.71 -2.91 -2.88
N ALA A 268 6.52 -2.34 -2.86
CA ALA A 268 6.10 -1.29 -3.77
C ALA A 268 5.10 -0.36 -3.09
N VAL A 269 5.12 0.91 -3.49
CA VAL A 269 4.09 1.89 -3.13
C VAL A 269 3.03 1.88 -4.22
N VAL A 270 1.77 1.71 -3.82
CA VAL A 270 0.60 1.76 -4.69
C VAL A 270 -0.39 2.81 -4.19
N ALA A 271 -1.08 3.43 -5.14
CA ALA A 271 -2.17 4.36 -4.89
C ALA A 271 -3.49 3.77 -5.37
N PHE A 272 -4.56 4.08 -4.65
CA PHE A 272 -5.92 3.85 -5.08
C PHE A 272 -6.71 5.14 -4.86
N LYS A 273 -7.03 5.83 -5.96
CA LYS A 273 -7.95 6.95 -5.91
C LYS A 273 -9.38 6.41 -5.85
N LEU A 274 -10.10 6.63 -4.75
CA LEU A 274 -11.40 6.02 -4.54
C LEU A 274 -12.48 6.76 -5.33
N LYS A 275 -13.40 5.98 -5.91
CA LYS A 275 -14.59 6.48 -6.61
C LYS A 275 -15.66 6.83 -5.58
N GLN A 276 -16.44 7.87 -5.85
CA GLN A 276 -17.66 8.12 -5.08
C GLN A 276 -18.75 7.13 -5.50
N THR A 277 -19.74 6.90 -4.64
CA THR A 277 -20.82 5.93 -4.94
C THR A 277 -21.56 6.23 -6.23
N VAL A 278 -21.69 7.52 -6.59
CA VAL A 278 -22.30 7.98 -7.85
C VAL A 278 -21.48 7.58 -9.09
N ASP A 279 -20.16 7.38 -8.94
CA ASP A 279 -19.23 7.04 -10.00
C ASP A 279 -19.02 5.52 -10.14
N TYR A 280 -19.64 4.71 -9.28
CA TYR A 280 -19.54 3.26 -9.38
C TYR A 280 -20.17 2.76 -10.68
N PRO A 281 -19.61 1.70 -11.31
CA PRO A 281 -20.21 1.10 -12.48
C PRO A 281 -21.67 0.70 -12.23
N CYS A 282 -22.55 1.07 -13.16
CA CYS A 282 -23.99 0.87 -13.02
C CYS A 282 -24.36 -0.62 -13.07
N VAL A 283 -24.62 -1.22 -11.91
CA VAL A 283 -25.09 -2.60 -11.76
C VAL A 283 -26.36 -2.65 -10.91
N SER A 284 -27.29 -3.55 -11.22
CA SER A 284 -28.57 -3.66 -10.49
C SER A 284 -28.38 -3.99 -9.01
N SER A 285 -27.33 -4.74 -8.66
CA SER A 285 -26.92 -4.99 -7.29
C SER A 285 -25.42 -5.28 -7.24
N ILE A 286 -24.70 -4.52 -6.41
CA ILE A 286 -23.25 -4.70 -6.18
C ILE A 286 -22.96 -6.10 -5.61
N LYS A 287 -23.84 -6.59 -4.72
CA LYS A 287 -23.70 -7.91 -4.10
C LYS A 287 -23.83 -9.03 -5.14
N SER A 288 -24.84 -8.97 -6.01
CA SER A 288 -25.00 -9.99 -7.06
C SER A 288 -23.88 -9.91 -8.10
N PHE A 289 -23.43 -8.69 -8.44
CA PHE A 289 -22.31 -8.47 -9.35
C PHE A 289 -21.05 -9.18 -8.86
N PHE A 290 -20.60 -8.90 -7.63
CA PHE A 290 -19.40 -9.57 -7.10
C PHE A 290 -19.61 -11.07 -6.86
N SER A 291 -20.82 -11.52 -6.56
CA SER A 291 -21.12 -12.95 -6.52
C SER A 291 -20.89 -13.59 -7.89
N MET A 292 -21.38 -12.98 -8.96
CA MET A 292 -21.19 -13.44 -10.34
C MET A 292 -19.71 -13.43 -10.74
N VAL A 293 -18.99 -12.35 -10.44
CA VAL A 293 -17.54 -12.25 -10.70
C VAL A 293 -16.78 -13.36 -9.98
N ASN A 294 -17.00 -13.57 -8.68
CA ASN A 294 -16.33 -14.66 -7.95
C ASN A 294 -16.66 -16.04 -8.56
N SER A 295 -17.93 -16.25 -8.90
CA SER A 295 -18.40 -17.46 -9.58
C SER A 295 -17.73 -17.71 -10.93
N ALA A 296 -17.48 -16.66 -11.72
CA ALA A 296 -16.80 -16.76 -13.00
C ALA A 296 -15.41 -17.39 -12.86
N PHE A 297 -14.64 -16.97 -11.84
CA PHE A 297 -13.25 -17.40 -11.62
C PHE A 297 -13.10 -18.68 -10.79
N ASN A 298 -14.18 -19.33 -10.34
CA ASN A 298 -14.11 -20.55 -9.51
C ASN A 298 -13.48 -21.76 -10.23
N GLY A 299 -13.42 -21.77 -11.56
CA GLY A 299 -12.83 -22.85 -12.34
C GLY A 299 -11.65 -22.39 -13.19
N LYS A 300 -10.46 -22.96 -12.95
CA LYS A 300 -9.31 -22.72 -13.83
C LYS A 300 -9.64 -23.11 -15.27
N ARG A 301 -9.44 -22.19 -16.22
CA ARG A 301 -9.60 -22.40 -17.67
C ARG A 301 -11.04 -22.73 -18.13
N LYS A 302 -12.05 -22.62 -17.27
CA LYS A 302 -13.45 -22.85 -17.65
C LYS A 302 -14.01 -21.66 -18.41
N MET A 303 -14.84 -21.94 -19.41
CA MET A 303 -15.63 -20.91 -20.12
C MET A 303 -16.71 -20.35 -19.19
N LEU A 304 -17.08 -19.08 -19.38
CA LEU A 304 -18.07 -18.38 -18.55
C LEU A 304 -19.41 -19.11 -18.47
N ARG A 305 -19.91 -19.62 -19.60
CA ARG A 305 -21.12 -20.45 -19.68
C ARG A 305 -21.11 -21.69 -18.77
N LYS A 306 -19.93 -22.22 -18.44
CA LYS A 306 -19.78 -23.36 -17.52
C LYS A 306 -19.56 -22.91 -16.08
N SER A 307 -18.86 -21.79 -15.87
CA SER A 307 -18.64 -21.23 -14.53
C SER A 307 -19.93 -20.64 -13.93
N LEU A 308 -20.78 -20.04 -14.75
CA LEU A 308 -21.98 -19.31 -14.33
C LEU A 308 -23.28 -20.13 -14.40
N GLN A 309 -23.22 -21.40 -14.76
CA GLN A 309 -24.41 -22.26 -14.99
C GLN A 309 -25.34 -22.43 -13.75
N HIS A 310 -24.86 -22.09 -12.56
CA HIS A 310 -25.66 -22.12 -11.32
C HIS A 310 -26.44 -20.82 -11.10
N ILE A 311 -26.12 -19.75 -11.84
CA ILE A 311 -26.81 -18.47 -11.81
C ILE A 311 -27.90 -18.45 -12.89
N CYS A 312 -27.58 -18.94 -14.09
CA CYS A 312 -28.43 -18.88 -15.27
C CYS A 312 -28.12 -20.07 -16.19
N PRO A 313 -29.09 -20.61 -16.97
CA PRO A 313 -28.82 -21.66 -17.94
C PRO A 313 -27.73 -21.28 -18.96
N SER A 314 -26.96 -22.28 -19.41
CA SER A 314 -25.87 -22.06 -20.39
C SER A 314 -26.32 -21.33 -21.67
N PRO A 315 -27.48 -21.64 -22.29
CA PRO A 315 -27.93 -20.94 -23.50
C PRO A 315 -28.16 -19.44 -23.28
N ASP A 316 -28.70 -19.06 -22.12
CA ASP A 316 -29.00 -17.68 -21.78
C ASP A 316 -27.71 -16.88 -21.50
N ILE A 317 -26.71 -17.53 -20.87
CA ILE A 317 -25.37 -16.94 -20.70
C ILE A 317 -24.69 -16.73 -22.05
N GLU A 318 -24.78 -17.70 -22.97
CA GLU A 318 -24.22 -17.57 -24.32
C GLU A 318 -24.90 -16.44 -25.09
N ALA A 319 -26.23 -16.29 -24.99
CA ALA A 319 -26.97 -15.19 -25.58
C ALA A 319 -26.56 -13.83 -24.98
N ALA A 320 -26.39 -13.75 -23.65
CA ALA A 320 -25.93 -12.55 -22.96
C ALA A 320 -24.49 -12.17 -23.35
N LEU A 321 -23.59 -13.15 -23.51
CA LEU A 321 -22.23 -12.91 -24.03
C LEU A 321 -22.27 -12.32 -25.44
N CYS A 322 -23.04 -12.92 -26.35
CA CYS A 322 -23.21 -12.40 -27.71
C CYS A 322 -23.75 -10.97 -27.71
N ALA A 323 -24.76 -10.69 -26.89
CA ALA A 323 -25.35 -9.34 -26.76
C ALA A 323 -24.38 -8.32 -26.15
N ALA A 324 -23.43 -8.76 -25.32
CA ALA A 324 -22.33 -7.94 -24.81
C ALA A 324 -21.18 -7.74 -25.82
N GLY A 325 -21.24 -8.39 -26.98
CA GLY A 325 -20.18 -8.35 -28.00
C GLY A 325 -19.03 -9.34 -27.73
N LEU A 326 -19.27 -10.37 -26.91
CA LEU A 326 -18.26 -11.35 -26.49
C LEU A 326 -18.52 -12.73 -27.10
N PRO A 327 -17.46 -13.51 -27.40
CA PRO A 327 -17.61 -14.91 -27.82
C PRO A 327 -18.34 -15.79 -26.78
N PRO A 328 -19.18 -16.75 -27.20
CA PRO A 328 -19.78 -17.76 -26.30
C PRO A 328 -18.73 -18.62 -25.55
N THR A 329 -17.51 -18.67 -26.08
CA THR A 329 -16.36 -19.40 -25.55
C THR A 329 -15.51 -18.57 -24.60
N SER A 330 -15.88 -17.32 -24.33
CA SER A 330 -15.09 -16.42 -23.49
C SER A 330 -14.82 -16.98 -22.10
N ARG A 331 -13.62 -16.68 -21.61
CA ARG A 331 -13.17 -17.01 -20.26
C ARG A 331 -13.10 -15.77 -19.36
N PRO A 332 -13.22 -15.92 -18.03
CA PRO A 332 -13.20 -14.80 -17.10
C PRO A 332 -12.00 -13.87 -17.25
N GLU A 333 -10.80 -14.43 -17.49
CA GLU A 333 -9.56 -13.67 -17.67
C GLU A 333 -9.47 -12.85 -18.96
N GLU A 334 -10.47 -12.96 -19.83
CA GLU A 334 -10.56 -12.25 -21.11
C GLU A 334 -11.50 -11.05 -21.06
N LEU A 335 -12.23 -10.86 -19.96
CA LEU A 335 -13.23 -9.81 -19.81
C LEU A 335 -12.67 -8.63 -19.02
N THR A 336 -12.97 -7.41 -19.48
CA THR A 336 -12.78 -6.17 -18.73
C THR A 336 -13.85 -5.98 -17.64
N LEU A 337 -13.67 -4.99 -16.77
CA LEU A 337 -14.71 -4.60 -15.81
C LEU A 337 -16.02 -4.23 -16.53
N GLU A 338 -15.92 -3.47 -17.60
CA GLU A 338 -17.05 -3.01 -18.41
C GLU A 338 -17.80 -4.20 -19.03
N ASP A 339 -17.07 -5.22 -19.48
CA ASP A 339 -17.65 -6.45 -20.00
C ASP A 339 -18.41 -7.22 -18.91
N PHE A 340 -17.83 -7.34 -17.71
CA PHE A 340 -18.52 -7.96 -16.57
C PHE A 340 -19.79 -7.19 -16.18
N VAL A 341 -19.76 -5.85 -16.21
CA VAL A 341 -20.93 -5.01 -15.90
C VAL A 341 -22.05 -5.21 -16.93
N LYS A 342 -21.71 -5.20 -18.23
CA LYS A 342 -22.65 -5.48 -19.31
C LYS A 342 -23.26 -6.88 -19.16
N LEU A 343 -22.42 -7.90 -18.97
CA LEU A 343 -22.86 -9.29 -18.83
C LEU A 343 -23.79 -9.45 -17.63
N HIS A 344 -23.45 -8.88 -16.48
CA HIS A 344 -24.30 -8.91 -15.28
C HIS A 344 -25.68 -8.32 -15.55
N ASN A 345 -25.74 -7.14 -16.16
CA ASN A 345 -26.99 -6.44 -16.41
C ASN A 345 -27.85 -7.12 -17.47
N LEU A 346 -27.26 -7.88 -18.39
CA LEU A 346 -27.99 -8.70 -19.35
C LEU A 346 -28.56 -9.96 -18.69
N ILE A 347 -27.77 -10.65 -17.86
CA ILE A 347 -28.24 -11.83 -17.11
C ILE A 347 -29.34 -11.46 -16.11
N ALA A 348 -29.24 -10.30 -15.44
CA ALA A 348 -30.23 -9.87 -14.45
C ALA A 348 -31.58 -9.43 -15.06
N LYS A 349 -31.67 -9.25 -16.38
CA LYS A 349 -32.91 -8.90 -17.09
C LYS A 349 -33.69 -10.11 -17.58
N THR A 350 -33.07 -11.28 -17.59
CA THR A 350 -33.65 -12.56 -18.02
C THR A 350 -34.35 -13.24 -16.86
#